data_AF-A0A9E6ETW7-F1
#
_entry.id   AF-A0A9E6ETW7-F1
#
_cell.length_a   1.000
_cell.length_b   1.000
_cell.length_c   1.000
_cell.angle_alpha   90.00
_cell.angle_beta   90.00
_cell.angle_gamma   90.00
#
_symmetry.space_group_name_H-M   'P 1'
#
loop_
_entity.id
_entity.type
_entity.pdbx_description
1 polymer ?
#
loop_
_entity_poly.entity_id
_entity_poly.type
_entity_poly.pdbx_seq_one_letter_code
_entity_poly.pdbx_strand_id
1 'polypeptide(L)'
;MIERSQKAILAKRVETEPRRFIQVIAGPRQVGKTTIVRQFVDQCQTPVHFVAADLVPANQSSWISQQWEVARLMLDRSEKKESILVID
;
A
#
# COMPACT_ATOMS: atom_id res chain seq x y z
N MET A 1 11.18 17.95 -3.80
CA MET A 1 10.98 16.73 -2.98
C MET A 1 12.02 15.72 -3.42
N ILE A 2 12.80 15.12 -2.51
CA ILE A 2 13.81 14.11 -2.89
C ILE A 2 13.09 12.80 -3.23
N GLU A 3 13.20 12.36 -4.48
CA GLU A 3 12.63 11.10 -4.95
C GLU A 3 13.66 9.98 -4.83
N ARG A 4 13.30 8.89 -4.15
CA ARG A 4 14.25 7.79 -3.87
C ARG A 4 14.18 6.72 -4.95
N SER A 5 15.32 6.16 -5.34
CA SER A 5 15.41 5.12 -6.37
C SER A 5 14.58 3.87 -6.04
N GLN A 6 14.37 3.56 -4.76
CA GLN A 6 13.53 2.44 -4.32
C GLN A 6 12.06 2.60 -4.72
N LYS A 7 11.57 3.84 -4.91
CA LYS A 7 10.21 4.09 -5.38
C LYS A 7 9.98 3.50 -6.77
N ALA A 8 10.95 3.64 -7.68
CA ALA A 8 10.85 3.09 -9.03
C ALA A 8 10.77 1.56 -9.02
N ILE A 9 11.45 0.91 -8.07
CA ILE A 9 11.37 -0.55 -7.88
C ILE A 9 9.97 -0.93 -7.39
N LEU A 10 9.43 -0.21 -6.40
CA LEU A 10 8.08 -0.45 -5.90
C LEU A 10 7.03 -0.28 -7.00
N ALA A 11 7.09 0.83 -7.75
CA ALA A 11 6.17 1.11 -8.84
C ALA A 11 6.23 0.03 -9.93
N LYS A 12 7.43 -0.37 -10.35
CA LYS A 12 7.61 -1.47 -11.31
C LYS A 12 6.93 -2.75 -10.81
N ARG A 13 7.13 -3.12 -9.55
CA ARG A 13 6.54 -4.35 -9.00
C ARG A 13 5.02 -4.28 -8.86
N VAL A 14 4.48 -3.15 -8.44
CA VAL A 14 3.05 -3.01 -8.17
C VAL A 14 2.25 -2.80 -9.47
N GLU A 15 2.80 -2.07 -10.44
CA GLU A 15 2.07 -1.64 -11.63
C GLU A 15 2.32 -2.53 -12.86
N THR A 16 3.45 -3.23 -12.94
CA THR A 16 3.83 -3.98 -14.15
C THR A 16 3.87 -5.49 -13.97
N GLU A 17 4.09 -5.98 -12.75
CA GLU A 17 4.14 -7.42 -12.51
C GLU A 17 2.73 -7.99 -12.30
N PRO A 18 2.45 -9.22 -12.77
CA PRO A 18 1.19 -9.88 -12.48
C PRO A 18 0.94 -9.99 -10.98
N ARG A 19 -0.31 -9.76 -10.55
CA ARG A 19 -0.74 -9.85 -9.15
C ARG A 19 -0.58 -11.27 -8.58
N ARG A 20 0.61 -11.56 -8.05
CA ARG A 20 0.98 -12.86 -7.47
C ARG A 20 1.59 -12.76 -6.08
N PHE A 21 2.18 -11.61 -5.75
CA PHE A 21 2.95 -11.41 -4.52
C PHE A 21 2.52 -10.16 -3.76
N ILE A 22 2.61 -10.24 -2.44
CA ILE A 22 2.52 -9.06 -1.56
C ILE A 22 3.90 -8.42 -1.52
N GLN A 23 3.96 -7.10 -1.66
CA GLN A 23 5.21 -6.34 -1.57
C GLN A 23 5.49 -5.98 -0.11
N VAL A 24 6.68 -6.32 0.36
CA VAL A 24 7.16 -5.98 1.71
C VAL A 24 8.34 -5.03 1.60
N ILE A 25 8.22 -3.86 2.22
CA ILE A 25 9.31 -2.88 2.29
C ILE A 25 9.95 -2.98 3.67
N ALA A 26 11.05 -3.72 3.73
CA ALA A 26 11.82 -3.93 4.96
C ALA A 26 13.06 -3.04 5.01
N GLY A 27 13.48 -2.66 6.22
CA GLY A 27 14.71 -1.89 6.45
C GLY A 27 14.76 -1.24 7.82
N PRO A 28 15.93 -0.69 8.23
CA PRO A 28 16.12 -0.08 9.55
C PRO A 28 15.10 1.01 9.87
N ARG A 29 14.91 1.33 11.15
CA ARG A 29 14.05 2.45 11.56
C ARG A 29 14.59 3.76 10.98
N GLN A 30 13.70 4.70 10.66
CA GLN A 30 14.03 6.06 10.18
C GLN A 30 14.73 6.16 8.81
N VAL A 31 14.75 5.08 8.01
CA VAL A 31 15.29 5.14 6.64
C VAL A 31 14.31 5.69 5.59
N GLY A 32 13.11 6.14 5.99
CA GLY A 32 12.11 6.72 5.08
C GLY A 32 11.27 5.72 4.30
N LYS A 33 10.99 4.54 4.86
CA LYS A 33 10.15 3.50 4.22
C LYS A 33 8.75 4.04 3.90
N THR A 34 8.04 4.53 4.91
CA THR A 34 6.73 5.18 4.77
C THR A 34 6.76 6.32 3.76
N THR A 35 7.85 7.09 3.71
CA THR A 35 8.02 8.18 2.72
C THR A 35 8.03 7.65 1.29
N ILE A 36 8.73 6.54 1.02
CA ILE A 36 8.74 5.92 -0.31
C ILE A 36 7.33 5.47 -0.71
N VAL A 37 6.58 4.87 0.23
CA VAL A 37 5.22 4.42 -0.05
C VAL A 37 4.29 5.59 -0.33
N ARG A 38 4.33 6.65 0.48
CA ARG A 38 3.53 7.86 0.25
C ARG A 38 3.85 8.49 -1.11
N GLN A 39 5.12 8.61 -1.47
CA GLN A 39 5.54 9.12 -2.78
C GLN A 39 5.05 8.27 -3.95
N PHE A 40 4.93 6.95 -3.76
CA PHE A 40 4.33 6.05 -4.74
C PHE A 40 2.81 6.28 -4.83
N VAL A 41 2.12 6.30 -3.69
CA VAL A 41 0.66 6.51 -3.61
C VAL A 41 0.24 7.84 -4.23
N ASP A 42 0.98 8.92 -3.98
CA ASP A 42 0.70 10.26 -4.53
C ASP A 42 0.76 10.32 -6.07
N GLN A 43 1.43 9.37 -6.71
CA GLN A 43 1.58 9.33 -8.18
C GLN A 43 0.91 8.12 -8.82
N CYS A 44 0.33 7.23 -8.02
CA CYS A 44 -0.33 6.04 -8.52
C CYS A 44 -1.73 6.40 -9.05
N GLN A 45 -2.08 5.91 -10.25
CA GLN A 45 -3.42 6.08 -10.80
C GLN A 45 -4.42 5.03 -10.28
N THR A 46 -3.92 4.01 -9.59
CA THR A 46 -4.73 2.94 -9.01
C THR A 46 -5.25 3.39 -7.65
N PRO A 47 -6.54 3.19 -7.32
CA PRO A 47 -7.08 3.54 -6.01
C PRO A 47 -6.29 2.87 -4.90
N VAL A 48 -5.89 3.66 -3.89
CA VAL A 48 -5.11 3.15 -2.76
C VAL A 48 -5.89 3.35 -1.46
N HIS A 49 -6.04 2.26 -0.70
CA HIS A 49 -6.39 2.31 0.72
C HIS A 49 -5.11 2.24 1.56
N PHE A 50 -4.72 3.36 2.17
CA PHE A 50 -3.54 3.43 3.04
C PHE A 50 -3.98 3.45 4.50
N VAL A 51 -3.44 2.55 5.31
CA VAL A 51 -3.76 2.45 6.74
C VAL A 51 -2.50 2.21 7.58
N ALA A 52 -2.43 2.85 8.74
CA ALA A 52 -1.38 2.59 9.73
C ALA A 52 -1.84 1.53 10.75
N ALA A 53 -0.98 0.56 11.03
CA ALA A 53 -1.20 -0.52 11.98
C ALA A 53 -0.73 -0.17 13.41
N ASP A 54 -0.18 1.03 13.64
CA ASP A 54 0.41 1.47 14.91
C ASP A 54 -0.53 1.34 16.13
N LEU A 55 -1.84 1.45 15.93
CA LEU A 55 -2.85 1.47 17.01
C LEU A 55 -3.74 0.22 17.03
N VAL A 56 -3.37 -0.84 16.31
CA VAL A 56 -4.19 -2.06 16.23
C VAL A 56 -4.01 -2.89 17.50
N PRO A 57 -5.08 -3.13 18.29
CA PRO A 57 -5.00 -3.97 19.48
C PRO A 57 -4.64 -5.42 19.12
N ALA A 58 -3.80 -6.06 19.93
CA ALA A 58 -3.34 -7.44 19.68
C ALA A 58 -4.48 -8.48 19.64
N ASN A 59 -5.62 -8.20 20.26
CA ASN A 59 -6.80 -9.05 20.25
C ASN A 59 -7.74 -8.82 19.05
N GLN A 60 -7.43 -7.86 18.17
CA GLN A 60 -8.27 -7.51 17.04
C GLN A 60 -7.91 -8.34 15.78
N SER A 61 -8.25 -9.62 15.80
CA SER A 61 -7.96 -10.55 14.69
C SER A 61 -8.68 -10.22 13.38
N SER A 62 -9.78 -9.48 13.43
CA SER A 62 -10.58 -9.10 12.25
C SER A 62 -10.06 -7.87 11.51
N TRP A 63 -9.04 -7.18 12.04
CA TRP A 63 -8.63 -5.86 11.53
C TRP A 63 -8.20 -5.91 10.06
N ILE A 64 -7.34 -6.86 9.68
CA ILE A 64 -6.87 -7.01 8.30
C ILE A 64 -8.05 -7.27 7.35
N SER A 65 -8.99 -8.14 7.75
CA SER A 65 -10.20 -8.43 6.96
C SER A 65 -11.08 -7.19 6.76
N GLN A 66 -11.16 -6.31 7.76
CA GLN A 66 -11.88 -5.04 7.64
C GLN A 66 -11.19 -4.09 6.65
N GLN A 67 -9.86 -3.94 6.73
CA GLN A 67 -9.12 -3.10 5.79
C GLN A 67 -9.21 -3.62 4.35
N TRP A 68 -9.23 -4.95 4.20
CA TRP A 68 -9.47 -5.59 2.91
C TRP A 68 -10.85 -5.26 2.35
N GLU A 69 -11.88 -5.29 3.19
CA GLU A 69 -13.25 -4.95 2.77
C GLU A 69 -13.37 -3.48 2.36
N VAL A 70 -12.73 -2.56 3.09
CA VAL A 70 -12.66 -1.15 2.71
C VAL A 70 -12.02 -0.99 1.33
N ALA A 71 -10.90 -1.66 1.06
CA ALA A 71 -10.25 -1.62 -0.25
C ALA A 71 -11.10 -2.20 -1.39
N ARG A 72 -11.95 -3.20 -1.10
CA ARG A 72 -12.92 -3.75 -2.07
C ARG A 72 -14.05 -2.76 -2.35
N LEU A 73 -14.64 -2.18 -1.31
CA LEU A 73 -15.70 -1.17 -1.47
C LEU A 73 -15.21 0.06 -2.23
N MET A 74 -13.94 0.46 -2.05
CA MET A 74 -13.31 1.52 -2.85
C MET A 74 -13.17 1.12 -4.32
N LEU A 75 -12.79 -0.14 -4.60
CA LEU A 75 -12.69 -0.66 -5.95
C LEU A 75 -14.04 -0.67 -6.66
N ASP A 76 -15.09 -1.19 -6.01
CA ASP A 76 -16.46 -1.26 -6.54
C ASP A 76 -17.04 0.12 -6.89
N ARG A 77 -16.59 1.17 -6.19
CA ARG A 77 -16.98 2.57 -6.45
C ARG A 77 -16.10 3.28 -7.47
N SER A 78 -15.06 2.62 -7.97
CA SER A 78 -14.12 3.16 -8.94
C SER A 78 -14.34 2.54 -10.31
N GLU A 79 -13.94 3.24 -11.38
CA GLU A 79 -13.91 2.67 -12.74
C GLU A 79 -12.67 1.79 -12.99
N LYS A 80 -11.87 1.54 -11.96
CA LYS A 80 -10.59 0.85 -12.05
C LYS A 80 -10.81 -0.65 -11.86
N LYS A 81 -9.93 -1.45 -12.44
CA LYS A 81 -9.99 -2.92 -12.35
C LYS A 81 -9.27 -3.48 -11.13
N GLU A 82 -8.45 -2.66 -10.49
CA GLU A 82 -7.58 -3.06 -9.39
C GLU A 82 -7.52 -1.95 -8.34
N SER A 83 -7.21 -2.33 -7.11
CA SER A 83 -6.95 -1.43 -5.98
C SER A 83 -5.74 -1.91 -5.18
N ILE A 84 -5.09 -0.99 -4.49
CA ILE A 84 -3.91 -1.26 -3.66
C ILE A 84 -4.29 -1.06 -2.19
N LEU A 85 -3.98 -2.06 -1.36
CA LEU A 85 -4.03 -1.95 0.10
C LEU A 85 -2.61 -1.79 0.62
N VAL A 86 -2.35 -0.68 1.31
CA VAL A 86 -1.09 -0.42 2.02
C VAL A 86 -1.34 -0.48 3.51
N ILE A 87 -0.56 -1.31 4.21
CA ILE A 87 -0.51 -1.39 5.67
C ILE A 87 0.89 -0.95 6.10
N ASP A 88 0.97 0.18 6.81
CA ASP A 88 2.21 0.74 7.40
C ASP A 88 2.32 0.40 8.89
#